data_AF-A0A1Q3N5V2-F1
#
_entry.id   AF-A0A1Q3N5V2-F1
#
_cell.length_a   1.000
_cell.length_b   1.000
_cell.length_c   1.000
_cell.angle_alpha   90.00
_cell.angle_beta   90.00
_cell.angle_gamma   90.00
#
_symmetry.space_group_name_H-M   'P 1'
#
loop_
_entity.id
_entity.type
_entity.pdbx_description
1 polymer ?
#
loop_
_entity_poly.entity_id
_entity_poly.type
_entity_poly.pdbx_seq_one_letter_code
_entity_poly.pdbx_strand_id
1 'polypeptide(L)'
;FEKALFGLRAGDRRTVHLPPEDAFGPWNPENIQIFDTVKFEQRPIVGHMIEFEDKAKATLFGIVKSVNDDTTEIDFNHPLAGKNITFEVEIFRVTPAGQQGIKLM
;
A
#
# COMPACT_ATOMS: atom_id res chain seq x y z
N PHE A 1 -8.67 3.16 7.88
CA PHE A 1 -9.10 1.76 8.09
C PHE A 1 -9.51 1.44 9.54
N GLU A 2 -8.59 1.41 10.51
CA GLU A 2 -8.87 0.89 11.87
C GLU A 2 -10.06 1.55 12.57
N LYS A 3 -10.24 2.87 12.40
CA LYS A 3 -11.38 3.63 12.95
C LYS A 3 -12.74 3.00 12.62
N ALA A 4 -12.89 2.37 11.45
CA ALA A 4 -14.14 1.77 11.03
C ALA A 4 -14.47 0.45 11.75
N LEU A 5 -13.48 -0.15 12.41
CA LEU A 5 -13.62 -1.40 13.18
C LEU A 5 -14.01 -1.14 14.65
N PHE A 6 -13.86 0.09 15.14
CA PHE A 6 -14.20 0.42 16.52
C PHE A 6 -15.68 0.20 16.79
N GLY A 7 -15.96 -0.51 17.89
CA GLY A 7 -17.32 -0.81 18.34
C GLY A 7 -17.96 -2.04 17.68
N LEU A 8 -17.32 -2.65 16.68
CA LEU A 8 -17.80 -3.91 16.11
C LEU A 8 -17.55 -5.08 17.07
N ARG A 9 -18.46 -6.05 17.02
CA ARG A 9 -18.47 -7.28 17.84
C ARG A 9 -18.24 -8.50 16.96
N ALA A 10 -17.89 -9.62 17.59
CA ALA A 10 -17.80 -10.90 16.88
C ALA A 10 -19.15 -11.23 16.21
N GLY A 11 -19.11 -11.62 14.94
CA GLY A 11 -20.28 -11.85 14.08
C GLY A 11 -20.72 -10.64 13.28
N ASP A 12 -20.22 -9.43 13.56
CA ASP A 12 -20.60 -8.24 12.79
C ASP A 12 -19.96 -8.27 11.39
N ARG A 13 -20.78 -7.95 10.38
CA ARG A 13 -20.35 -7.74 8.99
C ARG A 13 -20.69 -6.32 8.57
N ARG A 14 -19.73 -5.62 7.96
CA ARG A 14 -19.90 -4.23 7.55
C ARG A 14 -19.16 -3.93 6.25
N THR A 15 -19.82 -3.21 5.36
CA THR A 15 -19.17 -2.57 4.22
C THR A 15 -18.79 -1.15 4.59
N VAL A 16 -17.54 -0.78 4.34
CA VAL A 16 -17.00 0.54 4.64
C VAL A 16 -16.44 1.13 3.37
N HIS A 17 -16.79 2.38 3.11
CA HIS A 17 -16.22 3.19 2.05
C HIS A 17 -15.26 4.18 2.68
N LEU A 18 -13.99 4.13 2.28
CA LEU A 18 -12.97 5.07 2.71
C LEU A 18 -12.52 5.92 1.53
N PRO A 19 -12.55 7.25 1.66
CA PRO A 19 -11.85 8.11 0.72
C PRO A 19 -10.33 7.92 0.87
N PRO A 20 -9.51 8.38 -0.08
CA PRO A 20 -8.08 8.14 -0.08
C PRO A 20 -7.40 8.59 1.21
N GLU A 21 -7.80 9.74 1.75
CA GLU A 21 -7.27 10.32 3.00
C GLU A 21 -7.42 9.42 4.23
N ASP A 22 -8.44 8.56 4.28
CA ASP A 22 -8.66 7.61 5.38
C ASP A 22 -8.15 6.18 5.07
N ALA A 23 -7.61 5.99 3.86
CA ALA A 23 -7.07 4.73 3.35
C ALA A 23 -5.56 4.83 3.09
N PHE A 24 -5.15 5.06 1.85
CA PHE A 24 -3.74 5.03 1.40
C PHE A 24 -3.16 6.43 1.12
N GLY A 25 -3.87 7.47 1.53
CA GLY A 25 -3.53 8.86 1.27
C GLY A 25 -3.85 9.31 -0.16
N PRO A 26 -3.72 10.62 -0.42
CA PRO A 26 -3.77 11.16 -1.77
C PRO A 26 -2.56 10.68 -2.58
N TRP A 27 -2.74 10.57 -3.89
CA TRP A 27 -1.60 10.39 -4.80
C TRP A 27 -0.78 11.69 -4.84
N ASN A 28 0.52 11.59 -4.59
CA ASN A 28 1.42 12.74 -4.57
C ASN A 28 2.36 12.73 -5.80
N PRO A 29 2.31 13.74 -6.68
CA PRO A 29 3.24 13.84 -7.81
C PRO A 29 4.71 13.93 -7.39
N GLU A 30 5.01 14.44 -6.19
CA GLU A 30 6.38 14.55 -5.68
C GLU A 30 7.00 13.20 -5.30
N ASN A 31 6.19 12.16 -5.15
CA ASN A 31 6.67 10.79 -4.94
C ASN A 31 7.12 10.11 -6.24
N ILE A 32 7.03 10.79 -7.39
CA ILE A 32 7.66 10.33 -8.62
C ILE A 32 9.11 10.77 -8.60
N GLN A 33 10.02 9.82 -8.76
CA GLN A 33 11.44 10.11 -8.90
C GLN A 33 11.94 9.68 -10.28
N ILE A 34 12.92 10.43 -10.77
CA ILE A 34 13.56 10.19 -12.07
C ILE A 34 14.93 9.57 -11.81
N PHE A 35 15.18 8.45 -12.47
CA PHE A 35 16.45 7.74 -12.44
C PHE A 35 17.02 7.63 -13.85
N ASP A 36 18.33 7.52 -13.97
CA ASP A 36 18.98 7.27 -15.26
C ASP A 36 18.70 5.82 -15.68
N THR A 37 18.17 5.61 -16.89
CA THR A 37 17.80 4.26 -17.38
C THR A 37 19.02 3.33 -17.43
N VAL A 38 20.22 3.89 -17.65
CA VAL A 38 21.49 3.15 -17.70
C VAL A 38 21.94 2.57 -16.35
N LYS A 39 21.37 3.02 -15.22
CA LYS A 39 21.71 2.52 -13.88
C LYS A 39 21.00 1.22 -13.54
N PHE A 40 19.98 0.83 -14.30
CA PHE A 40 19.27 -0.42 -14.10
C PHE A 40 20.01 -1.56 -14.80
N GLU A 41 20.16 -2.71 -14.12
CA GLU A 41 20.80 -3.90 -14.71
C GLU A 41 20.09 -4.41 -15.98
N GLN A 42 18.78 -4.21 -16.03
CA GLN A 42 17.93 -4.52 -17.17
C GLN A 42 17.03 -3.33 -17.46
N ARG A 43 16.66 -3.14 -18.72
CA ARG A 43 15.74 -2.06 -19.12
C ARG A 43 14.42 -2.21 -18.34
N PRO A 44 14.00 -1.22 -17.54
CA PRO A 44 12.74 -1.27 -16.81
C PRO A 44 11.55 -1.41 -17.75
N ILE A 45 10.48 -2.05 -17.27
CA ILE A 45 9.24 -2.24 -18.03
C ILE A 45 8.13 -1.44 -17.35
N VAL A 46 7.44 -0.59 -18.10
CA VAL A 46 6.33 0.22 -17.60
C VAL A 46 5.27 -0.66 -16.93
N GLY A 47 4.85 -0.28 -15.73
CA GLY A 47 3.90 -1.01 -14.90
C GLY A 47 4.52 -2.10 -14.01
N HIS A 48 5.80 -2.43 -14.18
CA HIS A 48 6.47 -3.37 -13.27
C HIS A 48 6.80 -2.72 -11.95
N MET A 49 6.80 -3.53 -10.89
CA MET A 49 7.25 -3.15 -9.57
C MET A 49 8.75 -3.43 -9.44
N ILE A 50 9.50 -2.46 -8.92
CA ILE A 50 10.93 -2.54 -8.65
C ILE A 50 11.14 -2.34 -7.15
N GLU A 51 12.02 -3.17 -6.59
CA GLU A 51 12.46 -3.09 -5.21
C GLU A 51 13.69 -2.16 -5.09
N PHE A 52 13.65 -1.24 -4.14
CA PHE A 52 14.73 -0.31 -3.83
C PHE A 52 15.09 -0.45 -2.36
N GLU A 53 16.38 -0.35 -2.04
CA GLU A 53 16.84 -0.22 -0.66
C GLU A 53 17.00 1.26 -0.31
N ASP A 54 16.27 1.74 0.68
CA ASP A 54 16.51 3.07 1.25
C ASP A 54 17.74 3.06 2.18
N LYS A 55 18.30 4.23 2.48
CA LYS A 55 19.45 4.46 3.36
C LYS A 55 19.30 3.84 4.76
N ALA A 56 18.07 3.61 5.20
CA ALA A 56 17.74 2.94 6.45
C ALA A 56 17.72 1.39 6.35
N LYS A 57 18.12 0.80 5.21
CA LYS A 57 17.94 -0.62 4.86
C LYS A 57 16.48 -1.09 4.86
N ALA A 58 15.56 -0.16 4.66
CA ALA A 58 14.17 -0.48 4.45
C ALA A 58 13.95 -0.74 2.97
N THR A 59 13.25 -1.82 2.66
CA THR A 59 12.79 -2.11 1.30
C THR A 59 11.65 -1.16 0.94
N LEU A 60 11.79 -0.45 -0.18
CA LEU A 60 10.76 0.39 -0.78
C LEU A 60 10.39 -0.18 -2.16
N PHE A 61 9.10 -0.20 -2.46
CA PHE A 61 8.62 -0.62 -3.78
C PHE A 61 8.19 0.59 -4.59
N GLY A 62 8.68 0.68 -5.83
CA GLY A 62 8.26 1.68 -6.81
C GLY A 62 7.69 1.02 -8.05
N ILE A 63 6.73 1.67 -8.71
CA ILE A 63 6.17 1.22 -9.98
C ILE A 63 6.76 2.04 -11.12
N VAL A 64 7.22 1.38 -12.17
CA VAL A 64 7.73 2.07 -13.36
C VAL A 64 6.58 2.80 -14.06
N LYS A 65 6.65 4.13 -14.08
CA LYS A 65 5.62 4.99 -14.71
C LYS A 65 5.89 5.22 -16.19
N SER A 66 7.14 5.51 -16.54
CA SER A 66 7.58 5.73 -17.91
C SER A 66 9.06 5.37 -18.07
N VAL A 67 9.44 4.96 -19.28
CA VAL A 67 10.83 4.57 -19.60
C VAL A 67 11.21 5.18 -20.94
N ASN A 68 12.23 6.04 -20.91
CA ASN A 68 12.89 6.60 -22.07
C ASN A 68 14.33 6.07 -22.15
N ASP A 69 15.05 6.41 -23.22
CA ASP A 69 16.42 5.94 -23.42
C ASP A 69 17.41 6.51 -22.38
N ASP A 70 17.19 7.75 -21.95
CA ASP A 70 18.03 8.40 -20.93
C ASP A 70 17.47 8.25 -19.50
N THR A 71 16.15 8.41 -19.35
CA THR A 71 15.49 8.53 -18.05
C THR A 71 14.34 7.54 -17.85
N THR A 72 14.18 7.08 -16.62
CA THR A 72 13.06 6.26 -16.16
C THR A 72 12.37 6.94 -14.99
N GLU A 73 11.05 7.10 -15.07
CA GLU A 73 10.22 7.60 -13.97
C GLU A 73 9.69 6.45 -13.14
N ILE A 74 9.92 6.52 -11.83
CA ILE A 74 9.43 5.55 -10.85
C ILE A 74 8.46 6.25 -9.91
N ASP A 75 7.25 5.71 -9.82
CA ASP A 75 6.21 6.16 -8.91
C ASP A 75 6.32 5.39 -7.59
N PHE A 76 6.66 6.09 -6.50
CA PHE A 76 6.72 5.52 -5.14
C PHE A 76 5.41 5.73 -4.35
N ASN A 77 4.36 6.21 -4.98
CA ASN A 77 3.05 6.22 -4.34
C ASN A 77 2.60 4.79 -4.05
N HIS A 78 1.84 4.63 -2.97
CA HIS A 78 1.16 3.37 -2.73
C HIS A 78 0.28 3.02 -3.96
N PRO A 79 0.22 1.76 -4.42
CA PRO A 79 -0.56 1.38 -5.62
C PRO A 79 -2.05 1.78 -5.59
N LEU A 80 -2.57 1.98 -4.38
CA LEU A 80 -3.95 2.37 -4.10
C LEU A 80 -4.10 3.84 -3.65
N ALA A 81 -3.04 4.64 -3.67
CA ALA A 81 -3.09 6.06 -3.35
C ALA A 81 -4.03 6.80 -4.30
N GLY A 82 -4.81 7.76 -3.75
CA GLY A 82 -5.81 8.51 -4.52
C GLY A 82 -7.04 7.71 -4.95
N LYS A 83 -7.17 6.42 -4.57
CA LYS A 83 -8.36 5.60 -4.87
C LYS A 83 -9.31 5.54 -3.69
N ASN A 84 -10.62 5.61 -3.97
CA ASN A 84 -11.66 5.28 -3.00
C ASN A 84 -11.62 3.77 -2.74
N ILE A 85 -11.47 3.37 -1.48
CA ILE A 85 -11.40 1.97 -1.09
C ILE A 85 -12.72 1.56 -0.48
N THR A 86 -13.37 0.58 -1.09
CA THR A 86 -14.50 -0.11 -0.47
C THR A 86 -13.99 -1.46 0.01
N PHE A 87 -14.17 -1.73 1.30
CA PHE A 87 -13.88 -3.06 1.84
C PHE A 87 -15.06 -3.56 2.64
N GLU A 88 -15.19 -4.87 2.64
CA GLU A 88 -16.14 -5.58 3.45
C GLU A 88 -15.36 -6.29 4.56
N VAL A 89 -15.79 -6.10 5.80
CA VAL A 89 -15.18 -6.73 6.97
C VAL A 89 -16.19 -7.62 7.67
N GLU A 90 -15.71 -8.78 8.10
CA GLU A 90 -16.41 -9.69 8.99
C GLU A 90 -15.54 -9.88 10.24
N ILE A 91 -16.10 -9.61 11.41
CA ILE A 91 -15.38 -9.75 12.67
C ILE A 91 -15.59 -11.16 13.20
N PHE A 92 -14.58 -12.02 13.03
CA PHE A 92 -14.67 -13.39 13.55
C PHE A 92 -14.60 -13.45 15.08
N ARG A 93 -13.73 -12.64 15.69
CA ARG A 93 -13.47 -12.66 17.14
C ARG A 93 -12.86 -11.35 17.60
N VAL A 94 -13.33 -10.86 18.75
CA VAL A 94 -12.69 -9.74 19.48
C VAL A 94 -12.09 -10.31 20.76
N THR A 95 -10.79 -10.11 20.97
CA THR A 95 -10.09 -10.59 22.16
C THR A 95 -9.61 -9.39 22.99
N PRO A 96 -9.81 -9.38 24.32
CA PRO A 96 -9.30 -8.31 25.17
C PRO A 96 -7.78 -8.19 25.12
N ALA A 97 -7.27 -6.97 25.23
CA ALA A 97 -5.84 -6.72 25.33
C ALA A 97 -5.23 -7.51 26.51
N GLY A 98 -4.13 -8.22 26.26
CA GLY A 98 -3.46 -9.05 27.28
C GLY A 98 -3.99 -10.49 27.42
N GLN A 99 -5.01 -10.88 26.66
CA GLN A 99 -5.44 -12.27 26.56
C GLN A 99 -5.11 -12.84 25.17
N GLN A 100 -4.42 -13.98 25.11
CA GLN A 100 -4.26 -14.70 23.84
C GLN A 100 -5.54 -15.47 23.54
N GLY A 101 -6.07 -15.29 22.33
CA GLY A 101 -7.23 -16.03 21.85
C GLY A 101 -6.94 -17.53 21.82
N ILE A 102 -7.79 -18.31 22.47
CA ILE A 102 -7.69 -19.77 22.55
C ILE A 102 -7.54 -20.34 21.14
N LYS A 103 -6.47 -21.11 20.92
CA LYS A 103 -6.17 -21.83 19.68
C LYS A 103 -7.29 -22.84 19.43
N LEU A 104 -8.08 -22.64 18.37
CA LEU A 104 -9.02 -23.66 17.90
C LEU A 104 -8.21 -24.74 17.19
N MET A 105 -8.45 -26.00 17.58
CA MET A 105 -7.88 -27.22 16.98
C MET A 105 -8.48 -27.47 15.60
#